data_AF-A0A355ULC8-F1
#
_entry.id   AF-A0A355ULC8-F1
#
_cell.length_a   1.000
_cell.length_b   1.000
_cell.length_c   1.000
_cell.angle_alpha   90.00
_cell.angle_beta   90.00
_cell.angle_gamma   90.00
#
_symmetry.space_group_name_H-M   'P 1'
#
loop_
_entity.id
_entity.type
_entity.pdbx_description
1 polymer ?
#
loop_
_entity_poly.entity_id
_entity_poly.type
_entity_poly.pdbx_seq_one_letter_code
_entity_poly.pdbx_strand_id
1 'polypeptide(L)' 'PNVGKSTLFNCLSSAKAQSANFPFCTIEPNLGVITVPDKRLNELAELVHPEKIIPTTVDIVDIAGLVKGASKGEGLGN' A
#
# COMPACT_ATOMS: atom_id res chain seq x y z
N PRO A 1 -18.55 3.70 -3.01
CA PRO A 1 -18.33 4.53 -1.78
C PRO A 1 -18.68 3.70 -0.54
N ASN A 2 -17.91 3.80 0.56
CA ASN A 2 -18.15 3.12 1.85
C ASN A 2 -18.10 1.57 1.86
N VAL A 3 -17.24 0.97 1.04
CA VAL A 3 -17.03 -0.50 1.00
C VAL A 3 -15.93 -0.99 1.96
N GLY A 4 -15.48 -0.15 2.90
CA GLY A 4 -14.42 -0.51 3.85
C GLY A 4 -12.98 -0.35 3.33
N LYS A 5 -12.76 0.36 2.22
CA LYS A 5 -11.43 0.62 1.64
C LYS A 5 -10.43 1.16 2.66
N SER A 6 -10.82 2.19 3.42
CA SER A 6 -9.96 2.81 4.43
C SER A 6 -9.68 1.87 5.60
N THR A 7 -10.66 1.04 5.99
CA THR A 7 -10.49 0.02 7.02
C THR A 7 -9.47 -1.04 6.58
N LEU A 8 -9.59 -1.54 5.34
CA LEU A 8 -8.65 -2.52 4.80
C LEU A 8 -7.24 -1.96 4.66
N PHE A 9 -7.11 -0.72 4.16
CA PHE A 9 -5.82 -0.04 4.05
C PHE A 9 -5.15 0.10 5.42
N ASN A 10 -5.89 0.52 6.44
CA ASN A 10 -5.35 0.66 7.80
C ASN A 10 -4.95 -0.68 8.42
N CYS A 11 -5.70 -1.76 8.15
CA CYS A 11 -5.33 -3.09 8.62
C CYS A 11 -4.03 -3.60 7.96
N LEU A 12 -3.84 -3.33 6.67
CA LEU A 12 -2.65 -3.74 5.93
C LEU A 12 -1.45 -2.83 6.26
N SER A 13 -1.69 -1.55 6.51
CA SER A 13 -0.67 -0.51 6.69
C SER A 13 -0.18 -0.33 8.14
N SER A 14 0.04 -1.42 8.88
CA SER A 14 0.63 -1.37 10.23
C SER A 14 2.16 -1.13 10.23
N ALA A 15 2.80 -1.24 9.07
CA ALA A 15 4.20 -0.88 8.85
C ALA A 15 4.26 0.48 8.13
N LYS A 16 4.65 1.53 8.87
CA LYS A 16 4.91 2.92 8.43
C LYS A 16 4.60 3.18 6.95
N ALA A 17 3.36 3.56 6.66
CA ALA A 17 3.01 4.22 5.40
C ALA A 17 3.97 5.38 5.16
N GLN A 18 4.84 5.26 4.16
CA GLN A 18 5.69 6.36 3.72
C GLN A 18 4.96 7.06 2.59
N SER A 19 4.49 8.29 2.82
CA SER A 19 3.88 9.09 1.76
C SER A 19 4.89 9.33 0.63
N ALA A 20 4.53 8.97 -0.60
CA ALA A 20 5.30 9.30 -1.79
C ALA A 20 4.41 10.08 -2.76
N ASN A 21 4.95 11.18 -3.29
CA ASN A 21 4.25 12.10 -4.16
C ASN A 21 4.10 11.49 -5.57
N PHE A 22 2.87 11.18 -5.99
CA PHE A 22 2.58 10.82 -7.38
C PHE A 22 2.08 12.04 -8.17
N PRO A 23 2.66 12.35 -9.34
CA PRO A 23 2.50 13.65 -10.02
C PRO A 23 1.15 13.89 -10.73
N PHE A 24 0.14 13.05 -10.54
CA PHE A 24 -1.13 13.13 -11.31
C PHE A 24 -2.41 13.09 -10.46
N CYS A 25 -2.32 13.25 -9.13
CA CYS A 25 -3.49 13.38 -8.26
C CYS A 25 -3.39 14.68 -7.45
N THR A 26 -4.45 15.50 -7.46
CA THR A 26 -4.59 16.71 -6.64
C THR A 26 -4.75 16.42 -5.13
N ILE A 27 -4.76 15.14 -4.75
CA ILE A 27 -4.78 14.65 -3.39
C ILE A 27 -3.62 13.66 -3.25
N GLU A 28 -2.80 13.83 -2.22
CA GLU A 28 -1.70 12.90 -1.91
C GLU A 28 -2.27 11.49 -1.69
N PRO A 29 -1.81 10.47 -2.45
CA PRO A 29 -2.27 9.10 -2.25
C PRO A 29 -1.68 8.52 -0.96
N ASN A 30 -2.46 7.71 -0.25
CA ASN A 30 -1.89 6.99 0.89
C ASN A 30 -1.07 5.81 0.36
N LEU A 31 0.22 5.76 0.66
CA LEU A 31 1.10 4.65 0.32
C LEU A 31 1.41 3.83 1.57
N GLY A 32 1.08 2.55 1.55
CA GLY A 32 1.44 1.58 2.58
C GLY A 32 2.47 0.59 2.05
N VAL A 33 3.47 0.23 2.85
CA VAL A 33 4.44 -0.82 2.49
C VAL A 33 4.18 -2.02 3.38
N ILE A 34 3.97 -3.20 2.79
CA ILE A 34 3.74 -4.45 3.54
C ILE A 34 4.84 -5.45 3.27
N THR A 35 5.27 -6.18 4.30
CA THR A 35 6.18 -7.31 4.14
C THR A 35 5.40 -8.55 3.74
N VAL A 36 5.89 -9.30 2.76
CA VAL A 36 5.26 -10.57 2.35
C VAL A 36 5.61 -11.66 3.36
N PRO A 37 4.61 -12.30 4.00
CA PRO A 37 4.86 -13.42 4.89
C PRO A 37 5.29 -14.65 4.06
N ASP A 38 6.54 -15.09 4.23
CA ASP A 38 7.08 -16.28 3.57
C ASP A 38 7.70 -17.23 4.60
N LYS A 39 7.08 -18.41 4.78
CA LYS A 39 7.57 -19.43 5.70
C LYS A 39 8.93 -20.00 5.28
N ARG A 40 9.20 -20.07 3.97
CA ARG A 40 10.46 -20.61 3.43
C ARG A 40 11.65 -19.75 3.85
N LEU A 41 11.44 -18.44 3.98
CA LEU A 41 12.47 -17.52 4.43
C LEU A 41 12.89 -17.81 5.88
N ASN A 42 11.92 -18.17 6.73
CA ASN A 42 12.19 -18.55 8.12
C ASN A 42 12.88 -19.91 8.20
N GLU A 43 12.42 -20.90 7.43
CA GLU A 43 13.06 -22.22 7.35
C GLU A 43 14.52 -22.11 6.89
N LEU A 44 14.80 -21.27 5.89
CA LEU A 44 16.19 -21.01 5.45
C LEU A 44 17.01 -20.32 6.54
N ALA A 45 16.42 -19.36 7.26
CA ALA A 45 17.10 -18.65 8.34
C ALA A 45 17.47 -19.58 9.52
N GLU A 46 16.64 -20.57 9.82
CA GLU A 46 16.94 -21.61 10.82
C GLU A 46 18.10 -22.53 10.38
N LEU A 47 18.25 -22.76 9.07
CA LEU A 47 19.33 -23.60 8.54
C LEU A 47 20.68 -22.88 8.48
N VAL A 48 20.70 -21.60 8.08
CA VAL A 48 21.95 -20.88 7.77
C VAL A 48 22.33 -19.80 8.78
N HIS A 49 21.46 -19.51 9.76
CA HIS A 49 21.68 -18.52 10.83
C HIS A 49 22.24 -17.17 10.35
N PRO A 50 21.56 -16.46 9.44
CA PRO A 50 22.04 -15.19 8.92
C PRO A 50 21.98 -14.09 10.00
N GLU A 51 22.82 -13.07 9.89
CA GLU A 51 22.76 -11.89 10.77
C GLU A 51 21.43 -11.13 10.66
N LYS A 52 20.80 -11.18 9.48
CA LYS A 52 19.53 -10.50 9.21
C LYS A 52 18.67 -11.26 8.20
N ILE A 53 17.36 -11.24 8.43
CA ILE A 53 16.34 -11.68 7.49
C ILE A 53 15.72 -10.46 6.83
N ILE A 54 15.70 -10.43 5.50
CA ILE A 54 15.12 -9.33 4.71
C ILE A 54 13.95 -9.90 3.90
N PRO A 55 12.70 -9.69 4.32
CA PRO A 55 11.54 -10.12 3.54
C PRO A 55 11.35 -9.22 2.31
N THR A 56 10.69 -9.75 1.28
CA THR A 56 10.25 -8.93 0.15
C THR A 56 9.08 -8.05 0.57
N THR A 57 8.91 -6.91 -0.09
CA THR A 57 7.87 -5.93 0.22
C THR A 57 6.93 -5.74 -0.95
N VAL A 58 5.68 -5.38 -0.66
CA VAL A 58 4.67 -4.97 -1.64
C VAL A 58 4.17 -3.59 -1.26
N ASP A 59 4.09 -2.72 -2.26
CA ASP A 59 3.57 -1.37 -2.11
C ASP A 59 2.07 -1.36 -2.42
N ILE A 60 1.29 -0.80 -1.50
CA ILE A 60 -0.15 -0.61 -1.63
C ILE A 60 -0.41 0.88 -1.77
N VAL A 61 -0.99 1.27 -2.90
CA VAL A 61 -1.41 2.65 -3.16
C VAL A 61 -2.92 2.75 -3.00
N ASP A 62 -3.35 3.53 -2.02
CA ASP A 62 -4.76 3.94 -1.90
C ASP A 62 -5.03 5.15 -2.78
N ILE A 63 -5.49 4.88 -3.99
CA ILE A 63 -5.90 5.92 -4.92
C ILE A 63 -7.28 6.43 -4.52
N ALA A 64 -7.41 7.75 -4.37
CA ALA A 64 -8.71 8.39 -4.19
C ALA A 64 -9.68 7.89 -5.26
N GLY A 65 -10.89 7.51 -4.85
CA GLY A 65 -11.85 6.87 -5.75
C GLY A 65 -12.09 7.75 -6.98
N LEU A 66 -11.77 7.24 -8.17
CA LEU A 66 -12.20 7.85 -9.43
C LEU A 66 -13.73 7.89 -9.40
N VAL A 67 -14.27 9.08 -9.13
CA VAL A 67 -15.72 9.29 -9.13
C VAL A 67 -16.23 8.92 -10.52
N LYS A 68 -17.40 8.30 -10.60
CA LYS A 68 -18.04 7.93 -11.88
C LYS A 68 -18.20 9.21 -12.72
N GLY A 69 -17.31 9.44 -13.70
CA GLY A 69 -17.19 10.73 -14.42
C GLY A 69 -15.78 11.32 -14.49
N ALA A 70 -14.80 10.77 -13.75
CA ALA A 70 -13.41 11.24 -13.79
C ALA A 70 -12.77 11.17 -15.19
N SER A 71 -13.18 10.21 -16.03
CA SER A 71 -12.74 10.09 -17.43
C SER A 71 -13.33 11.15 -18.38
N LYS A 72 -14.30 11.95 -17.90
CA LYS A 72 -14.92 13.06 -18.63
C LYS A 72 -14.56 14.45 -18.05
N GLY A 73 -13.70 14.51 -17.03
CA GLY A 73 -13.24 15.77 -16.44
C GLY A 73 -14.13 16.36 -15.32
N GLU A 74 -15.20 15.68 -14.90
CA GLU A 74 -16.13 16.20 -13.87
C GLU A 74 -15.70 15.89 -12.41
N GLY A 75 -14.47 15.38 -12.20
CA GLY A 75 -13.99 14.89 -10.91
C GLY A 75 -13.22 15.90 -10.05
N LEU A 76 -13.05 17.13 -10.52
CA LEU A 76 -12.50 18.24 -9.73
C LEU A 76 -13.64 19.22 -9.50
N GLY A 77 -13.94 19.46 -8.23
CA GLY A 77 -15.15 20.14 -7.76
C GLY A 77 -15.50 21.40 -8.56
N ASN A 78 -16.75 21.43 -9.01
CA ASN A 78 -17.57 22.63 -9.01
C ASN A 78 -18.63 22.47 -7.91
#